data_AF-A0A6J5E012-F1
#
_entry.id   AF-A0A6J5E012-F1
#
_cell.length_a   1.000
_cell.length_b   1.000
_cell.length_c   1.000
_cell.angle_alpha   90.00
_cell.angle_beta   90.00
_cell.angle_gamma   90.00
#
_symmetry.space_group_name_H-M   'P 1'
#
loop_
_entity.id
_entity.type
_entity.pdbx_description
1 polymer ?
#
loop_
_entity_poly.entity_id
_entity_poly.type
_entity_poly.pdbx_seq_one_letter_code
_entity_poly.pdbx_strand_id
1 'polypeptide(L)'
;MARAIISKPKLLLLDEPSMGLSPIMVEKIFEVVREISKEGLTVLLVEQNARLALQAANRGYVMDSGTVTMSGDAKQMLDDPKVRAAYLGE
;
A
#
# COMPACT_ATOMS: atom_id res chain seq x y z
N MET A 1 -1.90 -8.83 -12.59
CA MET A 1 -2.51 -7.49 -12.71
C MET A 1 -3.25 -7.30 -14.03
N ALA A 2 -2.61 -7.46 -15.20
CA ALA A 2 -3.25 -7.22 -16.51
C ALA A 2 -4.64 -7.87 -16.69
N ARG A 3 -4.77 -9.18 -16.37
CA ARG A 3 -6.06 -9.89 -16.46
C ARG A 3 -7.16 -9.32 -15.56
N ALA A 4 -6.81 -8.77 -14.40
CA ALA A 4 -7.76 -8.18 -13.46
C ALA A 4 -8.24 -6.78 -13.91
N ILE A 5 -7.43 -6.06 -14.68
CA ILE A 5 -7.76 -4.70 -15.17
C ILE A 5 -8.72 -4.77 -16.35
N ILE A 6 -8.60 -5.80 -17.20
CA ILE A 6 -9.44 -5.99 -18.41
C ILE A 6 -10.95 -6.05 -18.08
N SER A 7 -11.33 -6.49 -16.88
CA SER A 7 -12.73 -6.55 -16.45
C SER A 7 -13.32 -5.21 -16.01
N LYS A 8 -12.55 -4.10 -16.08
CA LYS A 8 -12.94 -2.78 -15.56
C LYS A 8 -13.52 -2.86 -14.13
N PRO A 9 -12.77 -3.43 -13.17
CA PRO A 9 -13.25 -3.56 -11.81
C PRO A 9 -13.49 -2.18 -11.19
N LYS A 10 -14.29 -2.11 -10.13
CA LYS A 10 -14.40 -0.88 -9.31
C LYS A 10 -13.32 -0.82 -8.22
N LEU A 11 -12.80 -1.98 -7.84
CA LEU A 11 -11.80 -2.16 -6.78
C LEU A 11 -10.80 -3.23 -7.21
N LEU A 12 -9.51 -2.90 -7.11
CA LEU A 12 -8.40 -3.84 -7.27
C LEU A 12 -7.81 -4.14 -5.88
N LEU A 13 -7.80 -5.42 -5.53
CA LEU A 13 -7.17 -5.93 -4.30
C LEU A 13 -5.80 -6.50 -4.65
N LEU A 14 -4.77 -6.07 -3.93
CA LEU A 14 -3.41 -6.56 -4.07
C LEU A 14 -2.93 -7.06 -2.71
N ASP A 15 -2.61 -8.33 -2.63
CA ASP A 15 -2.14 -8.99 -1.41
C ASP A 15 -0.66 -9.33 -1.56
N GLU A 16 0.18 -8.64 -0.78
CA GLU A 16 1.64 -8.76 -0.75
C GLU A 16 2.32 -8.78 -2.14
N PRO A 17 2.00 -7.85 -3.06
CA PRO A 17 2.52 -7.90 -4.42
C PRO A 17 4.04 -7.73 -4.50
N SER A 18 4.68 -7.15 -3.48
CA SER A 18 6.14 -6.95 -3.44
C SER A 18 6.95 -8.16 -2.94
N MET A 19 6.29 -9.17 -2.35
CA MET A 19 6.99 -10.25 -1.64
C MET A 19 7.86 -11.09 -2.60
N GLY A 20 9.13 -11.29 -2.21
CA GLY A 20 10.09 -12.12 -2.94
C GLY A 20 10.65 -11.50 -4.23
N LEU A 21 10.37 -10.22 -4.48
CA LEU A 21 10.82 -9.50 -5.67
C LEU A 21 12.10 -8.70 -5.44
N SER A 22 12.81 -8.41 -6.52
CA SER A 22 13.99 -7.53 -6.47
C SER A 22 13.56 -6.07 -6.20
N PRO A 23 14.41 -5.22 -5.60
CA PRO A 23 14.07 -3.83 -5.27
C PRO A 23 13.51 -3.03 -6.46
N ILE A 24 14.09 -3.21 -7.65
CA ILE A 24 13.64 -2.55 -8.89
C ILE A 24 12.22 -2.98 -9.25
N MET A 25 11.89 -4.26 -9.06
CA MET A 25 10.56 -4.77 -9.38
C MET A 25 9.51 -4.28 -8.39
N VAL A 26 9.89 -4.13 -7.11
CA VAL A 26 9.03 -3.50 -6.08
C VAL A 26 8.67 -2.07 -6.50
N GLU A 27 9.65 -1.24 -6.83
CA GLU A 27 9.42 0.14 -7.28
C GLU A 27 8.47 0.19 -8.49
N LYS A 28 8.67 -0.70 -9.46
CA LYS A 28 7.86 -0.79 -10.68
C LYS A 28 6.41 -1.19 -10.39
N ILE A 29 6.18 -2.11 -9.44
CA ILE A 29 4.82 -2.45 -9.01
C ILE A 29 4.12 -1.23 -8.42
N PHE A 30 4.79 -0.50 -7.54
CA PHE A 30 4.22 0.69 -6.91
C PHE A 30 4.00 1.85 -7.90
N GLU A 31 4.82 1.95 -8.94
CA GLU A 31 4.58 2.86 -10.06
C GLU A 31 3.27 2.51 -10.78
N VAL A 32 3.11 1.25 -11.19
CA VAL A 32 1.88 0.77 -11.86
C VAL A 32 0.65 0.95 -10.99
N VAL A 33 0.73 0.67 -9.69
CA VAL A 33 -0.38 0.90 -8.75
C VAL A 33 -0.81 2.37 -8.71
N ARG A 34 0.17 3.29 -8.70
CA ARG A 34 -0.08 4.73 -8.71
C ARG A 34 -0.69 5.20 -10.02
N GLU A 35 -0.26 4.66 -11.16
CA GLU A 35 -0.86 4.95 -12.47
C GLU A 35 -2.32 4.51 -12.54
N ILE A 36 -2.60 3.26 -12.16
CA ILE A 36 -3.94 2.70 -12.13
C ILE A 36 -4.87 3.50 -11.20
N SER A 37 -4.37 3.92 -10.04
CA SER A 37 -5.13 4.76 -9.12
C SER A 37 -5.47 6.14 -9.73
N LYS A 38 -4.53 6.75 -10.46
CA LYS A 38 -4.76 8.03 -11.17
C LYS A 38 -5.80 7.91 -12.29
N GLU A 39 -5.95 6.74 -12.90
CA GLU A 39 -6.99 6.46 -13.89
C GLU A 39 -8.40 6.32 -13.27
N GLY A 40 -8.52 6.44 -11.95
CA GLY A 40 -9.80 6.42 -11.23
C GLY A 40 -10.19 5.04 -10.67
N LEU A 41 -9.32 4.03 -10.81
CA LEU A 41 -9.55 2.73 -10.17
C LEU A 41 -9.21 2.80 -8.68
N THR A 42 -10.12 2.34 -7.82
CA THR A 42 -9.81 2.21 -6.40
C THR A 42 -8.90 1.00 -6.20
N VAL A 43 -7.80 1.18 -5.45
CA VAL A 43 -6.87 0.10 -5.11
C VAL A 43 -6.83 -0.07 -3.59
N LEU A 44 -6.98 -1.30 -3.13
CA LEU A 44 -6.67 -1.68 -1.75
C LEU A 44 -5.45 -2.61 -1.77
N LEU A 45 -4.38 -2.13 -1.15
CA LEU A 45 -3.08 -2.78 -1.10
C LEU A 45 -2.82 -3.28 0.33
N VAL A 46 -2.46 -4.55 0.45
CA VAL A 46 -1.99 -5.18 1.69
C VAL A 46 -0.50 -5.48 1.52
N GLU A 47 0.31 -5.01 2.46
CA GLU A 47 1.77 -5.09 2.41
C GLU A 47 2.33 -5.21 3.83
N GLN A 48 3.39 -6.01 3.99
CA GLN A 48 4.12 -6.09 5.26
C GLN A 48 5.04 -4.88 5.47
N ASN A 49 5.55 -4.29 4.37
CA ASN A 49 6.35 -3.08 4.44
C ASN A 49 5.44 -1.83 4.53
N ALA A 50 5.11 -1.46 5.77
CA ALA A 50 4.25 -0.30 6.05
C ALA A 50 4.76 1.00 5.40
N ARG A 51 6.09 1.18 5.33
CA ARG A 51 6.70 2.38 4.72
C ARG A 51 6.33 2.53 3.26
N LEU A 52 6.57 1.48 2.48
CA LEU A 52 6.32 1.47 1.04
C LEU A 52 4.83 1.58 0.74
N ALA A 53 4.01 0.87 1.52
CA ALA A 53 2.55 0.93 1.41
C ALA A 53 2.03 2.36 1.62
N LEU A 54 2.45 3.03 2.70
CA LEU A 54 2.02 4.39 3.01
C LEU A 54 2.54 5.41 2.00
N GLN A 55 3.74 5.22 1.43
CA GLN A 55 4.27 6.09 0.38
C GLN A 55 3.44 6.04 -0.92
N ALA A 56 2.78 4.93 -1.20
CA ALA A 56 1.97 4.74 -2.40
C ALA A 56 0.46 4.97 -2.16
N ALA A 57 0.02 5.02 -0.91
CA ALA A 57 -1.39 5.14 -0.55
C ALA A 57 -1.82 6.59 -0.33
N ASN A 58 -3.13 6.85 -0.46
CA ASN A 58 -3.74 8.09 0.01
C ASN A 58 -4.15 8.00 1.48
N ARG A 59 -4.60 6.82 1.92
CA ARG A 59 -5.05 6.53 3.28
C ARG A 59 -4.42 5.23 3.76
N GLY A 60 -3.95 5.21 5.01
CA GLY A 60 -3.35 4.05 5.64
C GLY A 60 -4.23 3.44 6.73
N TYR A 61 -4.08 2.13 6.91
CA TYR A 61 -4.59 1.38 8.06
C TYR A 61 -3.47 0.47 8.54
N VAL A 62 -3.21 0.49 9.84
CA VAL A 62 -2.26 -0.40 10.49
C VAL A 62 -3.05 -1.38 11.34
N MET A 63 -2.76 -2.67 11.14
CA MET A 63 -3.41 -3.75 11.86
C MET A 63 -2.37 -4.49 12.69
N ASP A 64 -2.70 -4.70 13.96
CA ASP A 64 -1.94 -5.55 14.88
C ASP A 64 -2.90 -6.55 15.52
N SER A 65 -2.54 -7.84 15.48
CA SER A 65 -3.29 -8.90 16.15
C SER A 65 -4.79 -8.90 15.82
N GLY A 66 -5.13 -8.59 14.57
CA GLY A 66 -6.51 -8.55 14.06
C GLY A 66 -7.28 -7.26 14.40
N THR A 67 -6.64 -6.27 15.03
CA THR A 67 -7.25 -4.98 15.38
C THR A 67 -6.60 -3.84 14.61
N VAL A 68 -7.40 -2.93 14.06
CA VAL A 68 -6.87 -1.69 13.47
C VAL A 68 -6.44 -0.76 14.59
N THR A 69 -5.14 -0.58 14.76
CA THR A 69 -4.55 0.24 15.82
C THR A 69 -4.37 1.69 15.39
N MET A 70 -4.15 1.93 14.10
CA MET A 70 -3.99 3.28 13.53
C MET A 70 -4.64 3.38 12.16
N SER A 71 -5.22 4.54 11.85
CA SER A 71 -5.70 4.84 10.50
C SER A 71 -5.72 6.35 10.26
N GLY A 72 -5.54 6.77 9.02
CA GLY A 72 -5.49 8.19 8.69
C GLY A 72 -4.94 8.46 7.29
N ASP A 73 -4.69 9.73 7.00
CA ASP A 73 -3.99 10.14 5.79
C ASP A 73 -2.59 9.50 5.78
N ALA A 74 -2.22 8.89 4.66
CA ALA A 74 -0.98 8.11 4.60
C ALA A 74 0.27 8.98 4.78
N LYS A 75 0.24 10.26 4.38
CA LYS A 75 1.36 11.18 4.59
C LYS A 75 1.51 11.56 6.05
N GLN A 76 0.39 11.85 6.72
CA GLN A 76 0.41 12.14 8.15
C GLN A 76 0.91 10.93 8.96
N MET A 77 0.50 9.72 8.56
CA MET A 77 0.94 8.48 9.21
C MET A 77 2.43 8.20 9.01
N LEU A 78 3.04 8.57 7.87
CA LEU A 78 4.49 8.42 7.67
C LEU A 78 5.31 9.24 8.66
N ASP A 79 4.80 10.41 9.06
CA ASP A 79 5.45 11.31 9.99
C ASP A 79 5.07 11.05 11.46
N ASP A 80 4.09 10.17 11.71
CA ASP A 80 3.63 9.84 13.07
C ASP A 80 4.72 9.03 13.81
N PRO A 81 5.23 9.53 14.96
CA PRO A 81 6.24 8.83 15.74
C PRO A 81 5.84 7.41 16.15
N LYS A 82 4.54 7.15 16.37
CA LYS A 82 4.04 5.82 16.74
C LYS A 82 4.11 4.84 15.57
N VAL A 83 3.78 5.29 14.36
CA VAL A 83 3.94 4.46 13.14
C VAL A 83 5.42 4.18 12.89
N ARG A 84 6.27 5.19 13.08
CA ARG A 84 7.72 5.05 12.92
C ARG A 84 8.31 4.02 13.86
N ALA A 85 7.99 4.13 15.15
CA ALA A 85 8.49 3.21 16.17
C ALA A 85 7.97 1.78 16.00
N ALA A 86 6.69 1.62 15.67
CA ALA A 86 6.08 0.29 15.59
C ALA A 86 6.39 -0.45 14.27
N TYR A 87 6.61 0.25 13.16
CA TYR A 87 6.69 -0.39 11.83
C TYR A 87 7.79 0.13 10.90
N LEU A 88 8.48 1.23 11.22
CA LEU A 88 9.53 1.82 10.36
C LEU A 88 10.95 1.70 10.94
N GLY A 89 11.10 1.22 12.19
CA GLY A 89 12.37 0.81 12.76
C GLY A 89 13.23 1.91 13.40
N GLU A 90 12.62 2.94 13.99
CA GLU A 90 13.32 3.96 14.81
C GLU A 90 12.80 4.03 16.25
#